data_AF-D3B3F6-F1
#
_entry.id   AF-D3B3F6-F1
#
_cell.length_a   1.000
_cell.length_b   1.000
_cell.length_c   1.000
_cell.angle_alpha   90.00
_cell.angle_beta   90.00
_cell.angle_gamma   90.00
#
_symmetry.space_group_name_H-M   'P 1'
#
loop_
_entity.id
_entity.type
_entity.pdbx_description
1 polymer ?
#
loop_
_entity_poly.entity_id
_entity_poly.type
_entity_poly.pdbx_seq_one_letter_code
_entity_poly.pdbx_strand_id
1 'polypeptide(L)'
;MIHLLNLEFIRAEIYRGLDSESTTPPDITVLHNHIKEARDKLNSSYNKYFGSLFKTGSHASFFSMQVQRYADLYTSDYLNLLNYPLFYNFCANVNAMPHENLGGAQSIDKMSN
;
A
#
# COMPACT_ATOMS: atom_id res chain seq x y z
N MET A 1 1.97 -9.59 -2.89
CA MET A 1 1.70 -8.33 -2.16
C MET A 1 1.17 -8.61 -0.75
N ILE A 2 0.03 -9.30 -0.60
CA ILE A 2 -0.58 -9.62 0.72
C ILE A 2 0.41 -10.30 1.68
N HIS A 3 1.18 -11.27 1.19
CA HIS A 3 2.19 -11.95 2.01
C HIS A 3 3.25 -10.99 2.60
N LEU A 4 3.79 -10.06 1.80
CA LEU A 4 4.75 -9.07 2.28
C LEU A 4 4.14 -8.17 3.35
N LEU A 5 2.90 -7.72 3.15
CA LEU A 5 2.19 -6.90 4.14
C LEU A 5 1.97 -7.65 5.46
N ASN A 6 1.65 -8.95 5.41
CA ASN A 6 1.52 -9.77 6.60
C ASN A 6 2.84 -9.88 7.38
N LEU A 7 3.97 -10.02 6.68
CA LEU A 7 5.29 -10.05 7.34
C LEU A 7 5.66 -8.70 7.98
N GLU A 8 5.32 -7.59 7.33
CA GLU A 8 5.50 -6.24 7.87
C GLU A 8 4.59 -6.00 9.09
N PHE A 9 3.36 -6.54 9.06
CA PHE A 9 2.46 -6.53 10.21
C PHE A 9 3.00 -7.37 11.37
N ILE A 10 3.47 -8.59 11.11
CA ILE A 10 4.12 -9.43 12.13
C ILE A 10 5.34 -8.71 12.72
N ARG A 11 6.12 -7.99 11.90
CA ARG A 11 7.21 -7.16 12.41
C ARG A 11 6.68 -6.14 13.41
N ALA A 12 5.61 -5.40 13.09
CA ALA A 12 5.00 -4.45 14.02
C ALA A 12 4.50 -5.13 15.31
N GLU A 13 3.91 -6.33 15.21
CA GLU A 13 3.44 -7.09 16.36
C GLU A 13 4.57 -7.54 17.30
N ILE A 14 5.73 -7.91 16.76
CA ILE A 14 6.89 -8.30 17.57
C ILE A 14 7.37 -7.13 18.44
N TYR A 15 7.32 -5.90 17.90
CA TYR A 15 7.67 -4.70 18.66
C TYR A 15 6.52 -4.17 19.51
N ARG A 16 5.34 -4.80 19.48
CA ARG A 16 4.17 -4.33 20.23
C ARG A 16 4.44 -4.43 21.72
N GLY A 17 4.22 -3.31 22.41
CA GLY A 17 4.42 -3.23 23.87
C GLY A 17 5.87 -3.06 24.30
N LEU A 18 6.83 -3.02 23.37
CA LEU A 18 8.17 -2.52 23.67
C LEU A 18 8.10 -0.98 23.81
N ASP A 19 8.79 -0.48 24.82
CA ASP A 19 8.82 0.91 25.21
C ASP A 19 10.26 1.37 25.50
N SER A 20 10.40 2.57 26.05
CA SER A 20 11.71 3.13 26.40
C SER A 20 12.44 2.37 27.51
N GLU A 21 11.77 1.49 28.27
CA GLU A 21 12.37 0.69 29.34
C GLU A 21 12.91 -0.65 28.82
N SER A 22 12.52 -1.03 27.60
CA SER A 22 12.96 -2.25 26.95
C SER A 22 14.44 -2.18 26.55
N THR A 23 15.29 -2.97 27.20
CA THR A 23 16.76 -2.94 26.99
C THR A 23 17.28 -3.94 25.96
N THR A 24 16.51 -5.00 25.68
CA THR A 24 16.91 -6.06 24.75
C THR A 24 16.04 -6.05 23.49
N PRO A 25 16.61 -5.90 22.29
CA PRO A 25 15.84 -5.96 21.05
C PRO A 25 15.42 -7.40 20.73
N PRO A 26 14.23 -7.60 20.13
CA PRO A 26 13.80 -8.92 19.67
C PRO A 26 14.66 -9.40 18.49
N ASP A 27 14.92 -10.71 18.42
CA ASP A 27 15.56 -11.31 17.26
C ASP A 27 14.57 -11.41 16.09
N ILE A 28 14.86 -10.65 15.03
CA ILE A 28 14.04 -10.59 13.81
C ILE A 28 14.81 -11.06 12.57
N THR A 29 15.93 -11.76 12.74
CA THR A 29 16.78 -12.24 11.63
C THR A 29 16.00 -13.08 10.62
N VAL A 30 15.25 -14.08 11.09
CA VAL A 30 14.41 -14.94 10.24
C VAL A 30 13.34 -14.13 9.51
N LEU A 31 12.69 -13.20 10.21
CA LEU A 31 11.64 -12.36 9.63
C LEU A 31 12.21 -11.43 8.55
N HIS A 32 13.39 -10.84 8.77
CA HIS A 32 14.07 -10.02 7.78
C HIS A 32 14.38 -10.80 6.50
N ASN A 33 14.83 -12.05 6.62
CA ASN A 33 15.09 -12.91 5.47
C ASN A 33 13.81 -13.17 4.67
N HIS A 34 12.71 -13.53 5.35
CA HIS A 34 11.42 -13.73 4.68
C HIS A 34 10.89 -12.45 4.01
N ILE A 35 11.05 -11.28 4.66
CA ILE A 35 10.66 -9.99 4.07
C ILE A 35 11.49 -9.72 2.80
N LYS A 36 12.80 -9.97 2.84
CA LYS A 36 13.69 -9.80 1.70
C LYS A 36 13.29 -10.71 0.54
N GLU A 37 13.11 -12.00 0.80
CA GLU A 37 12.67 -12.98 -0.21
C GLU A 37 11.31 -12.60 -0.83
N ALA A 38 10.35 -12.18 0.00
CA ALA A 38 9.05 -11.74 -0.47
C ALA A 38 9.12 -10.47 -1.33
N ARG A 39 10.01 -9.53 -0.98
CA ARG A 39 10.29 -8.32 -1.79
C ARG A 39 10.94 -8.69 -3.12
N ASP A 40 11.96 -9.54 -3.11
CA ASP A 40 12.67 -9.96 -4.32
C ASP A 40 11.76 -10.71 -5.29
N LYS A 41 10.91 -11.61 -4.76
CA LYS A 41 9.87 -12.30 -5.53
C LYS A 41 8.82 -11.35 -6.12
N LEU A 42 8.50 -10.26 -5.43
CA LEU A 42 7.59 -9.24 -5.95
C LEU A 42 8.26 -8.44 -7.07
N ASN A 43 9.50 -8.01 -6.86
CA ASN A 43 10.25 -7.20 -7.83
C ASN A 43 10.50 -7.98 -9.13
N SER A 44 10.71 -9.29 -9.07
CA SER A 44 10.93 -10.14 -10.25
C SER A 44 9.69 -10.29 -11.16
N SER A 45 8.50 -9.95 -10.68
CA SER A 45 7.28 -9.89 -11.52
C SER A 45 7.17 -8.63 -12.36
N TYR A 46 8.03 -7.63 -12.12
CA TYR A 46 8.07 -6.36 -12.85
C TYR A 46 9.34 -6.28 -13.71
N ASN A 47 9.74 -5.07 -14.10
CA ASN A 47 10.96 -4.88 -14.88
C ASN A 47 12.17 -5.39 -14.10
N LYS A 48 13.01 -6.20 -14.76
CA LYS A 48 14.19 -6.83 -14.16
C LYS A 48 15.18 -5.85 -13.53
N TYR A 49 15.33 -4.65 -14.08
CA TYR A 49 16.38 -3.71 -13.69
C TYR A 49 15.92 -2.71 -12.63
N PHE A 50 14.67 -2.27 -12.68
CA PHE A 50 14.17 -1.21 -11.80
C PHE A 50 12.88 -1.57 -11.05
N GLY A 51 12.35 -2.78 -11.25
CA GLY A 51 11.13 -3.24 -10.58
C GLY A 51 9.87 -2.54 -11.08
N SER A 52 8.92 -2.31 -10.17
CA SER A 52 7.69 -1.61 -10.49
C SER A 52 7.91 -0.11 -10.53
N LEU A 53 7.29 0.57 -11.50
CA LEU A 53 7.28 2.03 -11.56
C LEU A 53 6.60 2.65 -10.32
N PHE A 54 5.63 1.96 -9.70
CA PHE A 54 4.81 2.51 -8.63
C PHE A 54 5.33 2.22 -7.22
N LYS A 55 6.09 1.15 -7.01
CA LYS A 55 6.49 0.75 -5.66
C LYS A 55 7.70 -0.18 -5.62
N THR A 56 8.40 -0.16 -4.51
CA THR A 56 9.41 -1.17 -4.17
C THR A 56 9.03 -1.79 -2.83
N GLY A 57 8.61 -3.06 -2.84
CA GLY A 57 8.04 -3.71 -1.67
C GLY A 57 6.76 -3.02 -1.18
N SER A 58 6.76 -2.53 0.06
CA SER A 58 5.66 -1.80 0.69
C SER A 58 5.72 -0.28 0.49
N HIS A 59 6.79 0.25 -0.11
CA HIS A 59 6.99 1.69 -0.26
C HIS A 59 6.59 2.17 -1.66
N ALA A 60 5.80 3.24 -1.71
CA ALA A 60 5.49 3.93 -2.97
C ALA A 60 6.75 4.60 -3.54
N SER A 61 6.89 4.59 -4.86
CA SER A 61 7.93 5.35 -5.55
C SER A 61 7.59 6.84 -5.58
N PHE A 62 8.59 7.68 -5.87
CA PHE A 62 8.36 9.10 -6.10
C PHE A 62 7.34 9.35 -7.23
N PHE A 63 7.41 8.55 -8.31
CA PHE A 63 6.43 8.61 -9.39
C PHE A 63 5.01 8.32 -8.90
N SER A 64 4.81 7.28 -8.08
CA SER A 64 3.49 6.99 -7.50
C SER A 64 2.97 8.11 -6.62
N MET A 65 3.84 8.74 -5.83
CA MET A 65 3.47 9.89 -5.00
C MET A 65 3.06 11.09 -5.85
N GLN A 66 3.73 11.33 -6.98
CA GLN A 66 3.36 12.38 -7.92
C GLN A 66 2.02 12.10 -8.58
N VAL A 67 1.78 10.88 -9.07
CA VAL A 67 0.48 10.49 -9.66
C VAL A 67 -0.64 10.71 -8.64
N GLN A 68 -0.48 10.23 -7.40
CA GLN A 68 -1.50 10.39 -6.36
C GLN A 68 -1.77 11.85 -5.97
N ARG A 69 -0.75 12.72 -6.07
CA ARG A 69 -0.86 14.13 -5.66
C ARG A 69 -1.38 15.03 -6.76
N TYR A 70 -1.05 14.74 -8.01
CA TYR A 70 -1.22 15.68 -9.13
C TYR A 70 -2.18 15.20 -10.22
N ALA A 71 -2.49 13.90 -10.29
CA ALA A 71 -3.43 13.36 -11.28
C ALA A 71 -4.76 13.04 -10.59
N ASP A 72 -5.80 13.79 -10.91
CA ASP A 72 -7.16 13.50 -10.40
C ASP A 72 -7.68 12.15 -10.93
N LEU A 73 -7.32 11.81 -12.17
CA LEU A 73 -7.60 10.54 -12.81
C LEU A 73 -6.33 9.93 -13.40
N TYR A 74 -6.18 8.63 -13.24
CA TYR A 74 -5.12 7.83 -13.84
C TYR A 74 -5.71 6.59 -14.49
N THR A 75 -5.24 6.25 -15.68
CA THR A 75 -5.66 5.07 -16.43
C THR A 75 -4.54 4.62 -17.37
N SER A 76 -4.59 3.36 -17.83
CA SER A 76 -3.59 2.84 -18.78
C SER A 76 -3.70 3.46 -20.17
N ASP A 77 -4.92 3.82 -20.58
CA ASP A 77 -5.26 4.43 -21.86
C ASP A 77 -6.44 5.41 -21.66
N TYR A 78 -6.37 6.59 -22.27
CA TYR A 78 -7.44 7.59 -22.20
C TYR A 78 -8.76 7.08 -22.81
N LEU A 79 -8.71 6.12 -23.74
CA LEU A 79 -9.90 5.49 -24.30
C LEU A 79 -10.74 4.76 -23.24
N ASN A 80 -10.14 4.40 -22.10
CA ASN A 80 -10.89 3.80 -21.00
C ASN A 80 -11.99 4.73 -20.45
N LEU A 81 -11.88 6.05 -20.67
CA LEU A 81 -12.91 7.02 -20.29
C LEU A 81 -14.19 6.88 -21.14
N LEU A 82 -14.11 6.31 -22.34
CA LEU A 82 -15.29 6.07 -23.21
C LEU A 82 -16.25 5.02 -22.61
N ASN A 83 -15.77 4.23 -21.65
CA ASN A 83 -16.62 3.26 -20.94
C ASN A 83 -17.50 3.92 -19.87
N TYR A 84 -17.39 5.25 -19.68
CA TYR A 84 -18.19 6.01 -18.71
C TYR A 84 -19.13 6.99 -19.43
N PRO A 85 -20.35 7.23 -18.92
CA PRO A 85 -21.21 8.30 -19.41
C PRO A 85 -20.55 9.68 -19.28
N LEU A 86 -20.90 10.62 -20.17
CA LEU A 86 -20.38 11.99 -20.12
C LEU A 86 -20.76 12.78 -18.85
N PHE A 87 -21.75 12.30 -18.11
CA PHE A 87 -22.22 12.86 -16.84
C PHE A 87 -21.76 12.03 -15.63
N TYR A 88 -20.77 11.15 -15.80
CA TYR A 88 -20.24 10.36 -14.70
C TYR A 88 -19.46 11.22 -13.71
N ASN A 89 -19.68 11.00 -12.41
CA ASN A 89 -19.00 11.70 -11.34
C ASN A 89 -17.95 10.78 -10.70
N PHE A 90 -16.67 11.05 -10.93
CA PHE A 90 -15.58 10.31 -10.30
C PHE A 90 -15.36 10.82 -8.88
N CYS A 91 -15.52 9.95 -7.88
CA CYS A 91 -15.26 10.26 -6.48
C CYS A 91 -14.15 9.37 -5.92
N ALA A 92 -13.22 9.97 -5.17
CA ALA A 92 -12.18 9.26 -4.46
C ALA A 92 -12.57 9.05 -2.98
N ASN A 93 -12.08 7.98 -2.37
CA ASN A 93 -12.25 7.75 -0.95
C ASN A 93 -11.52 8.82 -0.13
N VAL A 94 -12.17 9.27 0.95
CA VAL A 94 -11.59 10.26 1.85
C VAL A 94 -10.51 9.60 2.70
N ASN A 95 -9.29 10.11 2.59
CA ASN A 95 -8.20 9.70 3.48
C ASN A 95 -8.34 10.45 4.80
N ALA A 96 -8.67 9.72 5.87
CA ALA A 96 -8.65 10.28 7.22
C ALA A 96 -7.25 10.71 7.63
N MET A 97 -7.18 11.79 8.40
CA MET A 97 -6.02 12.10 9.22
C MET A 97 -5.84 11.02 10.30
N PRO A 98 -4.61 10.79 10.82
CA PRO A 98 -4.36 9.73 11.81
C PRO A 98 -5.21 9.80 13.10
N HIS A 99 -5.76 10.97 13.43
CA HIS A 99 -6.63 11.18 14.59
C HIS A 99 -8.13 11.14 14.24
N GLU A 100 -8.48 11.07 12.95
CA GLU A 100 -9.85 10.95 12.48
C GLU A 100 -10.26 9.48 12.49
N ASN A 101 -11.14 9.10 13.43
CA ASN A 101 -11.58 7.73 13.57
C ASN A 101 -12.71 7.40 12.58
N LEU A 102 -12.38 7.26 11.29
CA LEU A 102 -13.33 6.89 10.23
C LEU A 102 -13.69 5.38 10.24
N GLY A 103 -13.84 4.78 11.41
CA GLY A 103 -14.21 3.37 11.58
C GLY A 103 -15.56 2.96 10.95
N GLY A 104 -16.30 3.90 10.36
CA GLY A 104 -17.56 3.66 9.64
C GLY A 104 -17.53 3.90 8.13
N ALA A 105 -16.45 4.42 7.54
CA ALA A 105 -16.43 4.73 6.10
C ALA A 105 -16.14 3.49 5.22
N GLN A 106 -15.42 2.49 5.74
CA GLN A 106 -15.17 1.24 5.00
C GLN A 106 -16.35 0.25 5.03
N SER A 107 -17.40 0.51 5.83
CA SER A 107 -18.60 -0.32 5.90
C SER A 107 -19.70 0.06 4.89
N ILE A 108 -19.63 1.24 4.26
CA ILE A 108 -20.68 1.70 3.34
C ILE A 108 -20.49 1.09 1.94
N ASP A 109 -19.26 0.78 1.53
CA ASP A 109 -18.98 0.26 0.18
C ASP A 109 -19.20 -1.27 0.04
N LYS A 110 -19.49 -1.99 1.13
CA LYS A 110 -19.90 -3.41 1.03
C LYS A 110 -21.40 -3.62 0.82
N MET A 111 -22.18 -2.54 0.71
CA MET A 111 -23.63 -2.61 0.54
C MET A 111 -24.13 -1.96 -0.74
N SER A 112 -23.28 -1.85 -1.76
CA SER A 112 -23.70 -1.46 -3.11
C SER A 112 -22.97 -2.30 -4.16
N ASN A 113 -23.74 -3.25 -4.71
CA ASN A 113 -23.49 -4.24 -5.75
C ASN A 113 -22.75 -5.52 -5.35
#